data_AF-A0A235EQZ0-F1
#
_entry.id   AF-A0A235EQZ0-F1
#
_cell.length_a   1.000
_cell.length_b   1.000
_cell.length_c   1.000
_cell.angle_alpha   90.00
_cell.angle_beta   90.00
_cell.angle_gamma   90.00
#
_symmetry.space_group_name_H-M   'P 1'
#
loop_
_entity.id
_entity.type
_entity.pdbx_description
1 polymer ?
#
loop_
_entity_poly.entity_id
_entity_poly.type
_entity_poly.pdbx_seq_one_letter_code
_entity_poly.pdbx_strand_id
1 'polypeptide(L)'
;MALLAAAPAEARTERDRAQVRAFRAENPCPATGRTRGACPGWHVDHVIALCAGGADRPSNMQWITREDHRFKTLVDVRECRKARTKEAP
;
A
#
# COMPACT_ATOMS: atom_id res chain seq x y z
N MET A 1 -14.68 -30.33 -26.06
CA MET A 1 -14.32 -28.90 -26.19
C MET A 1 -14.21 -28.34 -24.78
N ALA A 2 -13.00 -28.32 -24.22
CA ALA A 2 -12.76 -27.81 -22.87
C ALA A 2 -12.35 -26.34 -22.97
N LEU A 3 -13.18 -25.44 -22.43
CA LEU A 3 -12.87 -24.03 -22.32
C LEU A 3 -11.84 -23.84 -21.20
N LEU A 4 -10.61 -23.49 -21.56
CA LEU A 4 -9.61 -22.96 -20.64
C LEU A 4 -9.99 -21.51 -20.32
N ALA A 5 -10.53 -21.27 -19.13
CA ALA A 5 -10.70 -19.92 -18.61
C ALA A 5 -9.32 -19.37 -18.19
N ALA A 6 -8.81 -18.39 -18.93
CA ALA A 6 -7.62 -17.64 -18.55
C ALA A 6 -7.96 -16.71 -17.37
N ALA A 7 -7.26 -16.88 -16.25
CA ALA A 7 -7.40 -15.97 -15.10
C ALA A 7 -6.90 -14.56 -15.48
N PRO A 8 -7.58 -13.48 -15.07
CA PRO A 8 -7.10 -12.12 -15.32
C PRO A 8 -5.82 -11.90 -14.53
N ALA A 9 -4.77 -11.43 -15.21
CA ALA A 9 -3.60 -10.89 -14.54
C ALA A 9 -4.04 -9.64 -13.77
N GLU A 10 -4.05 -9.71 -12.43
CA GLU A 10 -4.35 -8.55 -11.58
C GLU A 10 -3.32 -7.45 -11.89
N ALA A 11 -3.76 -6.46 -12.67
CA ALA A 11 -3.01 -5.24 -12.90
C ALA A 11 -2.72 -4.64 -11.52
N ARG A 12 -1.44 -4.66 -11.12
CA ARG A 12 -0.96 -4.04 -9.88
C ARG A 12 -1.41 -2.58 -9.90
N THR A 13 -2.48 -2.25 -9.18
CA THR A 13 -3.08 -0.92 -9.17
C THR A 13 -1.96 0.10 -8.98
N GLU A 14 -1.73 0.92 -10.00
CA GLU A 14 -0.66 1.90 -9.96
C GLU A 14 -1.00 2.87 -8.83
N ARG A 15 -0.14 2.91 -7.80
CA ARG A 15 -0.37 3.77 -6.63
C ARG A 15 -0.52 5.21 -7.10
N ASP A 16 -1.59 5.87 -6.69
CA ASP A 16 -1.83 7.26 -7.08
C ASP A 16 -0.83 8.18 -6.38
N ARG A 17 0.17 8.62 -7.15
CA ARG A 17 1.21 9.55 -6.67
C ARG A 17 0.61 10.87 -6.17
N ALA A 18 -0.58 11.27 -6.62
CA ALA A 18 -1.26 12.46 -6.13
C ALA A 18 -1.71 12.28 -4.67
N GLN A 19 -2.20 11.09 -4.29
CA GLN A 19 -2.59 10.82 -2.90
C GLN A 19 -1.38 10.82 -1.98
N VAL A 20 -0.26 10.25 -2.42
CA VAL A 20 0.99 10.32 -1.65
C VAL A 20 1.47 11.77 -1.48
N ARG A 21 1.34 12.61 -2.51
CA ARG A 21 1.65 14.03 -2.40
C ARG A 21 0.71 14.76 -1.44
N ALA A 22 -0.58 14.47 -1.47
CA ALA A 22 -1.57 15.04 -0.57
C ALA A 22 -1.28 14.66 0.89
N PHE A 23 -1.06 13.36 1.16
CA PHE A 23 -0.67 12.88 2.48
C PHE A 23 0.57 13.61 3.00
N ARG A 24 1.62 13.74 2.18
CA ARG A 24 2.86 14.42 2.58
C ARG A 24 2.74 15.94 2.76
N ALA A 25 1.75 16.56 2.15
CA ALA A 25 1.47 17.99 2.33
C ALA A 25 0.86 18.25 3.72
N GLU A 26 0.00 17.33 4.18
CA GLU A 26 -0.66 17.39 5.49
C GLU A 26 0.21 16.79 6.62
N ASN A 27 1.06 15.81 6.28
CA ASN A 27 1.89 15.05 7.22
C ASN A 27 3.37 15.18 6.81
N PRO A 28 4.10 16.20 7.31
CA PRO A 28 5.50 16.40 7.00
C PRO A 28 6.36 15.20 7.38
N CYS A 29 7.50 15.04 6.70
CA CYS A 29 8.46 13.98 6.98
C CYS A 29 8.90 13.98 8.47
N PRO A 30 8.78 12.87 9.22
CA PRO A 30 9.16 12.81 10.63
C PRO A 30 10.63 13.13 10.90
N ALA A 31 11.53 12.78 9.95
CA ALA A 31 12.97 12.99 10.10
C ALA A 31 13.43 14.42 9.74
N THR A 32 12.69 15.16 8.91
CA THR A 32 13.17 16.45 8.37
C THR A 32 12.18 17.61 8.52
N GLY A 33 10.94 17.34 8.91
CA GLY A 33 9.85 18.31 8.92
C GLY A 33 9.43 18.82 7.53
N ARG A 34 9.99 18.27 6.45
CA ARG A 34 9.71 18.74 5.09
C ARG A 34 8.53 17.99 4.48
N THR A 35 7.68 18.71 3.75
CA THR A 35 6.57 18.13 2.98
C THR A 35 7.02 17.56 1.63
N ARG A 36 8.22 17.96 1.16
CA ARG A 36 8.80 17.55 -0.14
C ARG A 36 10.21 17.00 0.01
N GLY A 37 10.66 16.24 -0.99
CA GLY A 37 12.00 15.65 -1.03
C GLY A 37 12.10 14.25 -0.43
N ALA A 38 13.31 13.79 -0.11
CA ALA A 38 13.51 12.51 0.56
C ALA A 38 13.14 12.60 2.05
N CYS A 39 12.68 11.49 2.63
CA CYS A 39 12.52 11.34 4.07
C CYS A 39 13.41 10.19 4.55
N PRO A 40 14.64 10.46 5.02
CA PRO A 40 15.59 9.42 5.38
C PRO A 40 15.04 8.50 6.48
N GLY A 41 15.08 7.19 6.25
CA GLY A 41 14.63 6.19 7.24
C GLY A 41 13.12 5.90 7.25
N TRP A 42 12.33 6.63 6.47
CA TRP A 42 10.86 6.52 6.48
C TRP A 42 10.29 6.31 5.08
N HIS A 43 9.18 5.57 5.01
CA HIS A 43 8.35 5.40 3.83
C HIS A 43 6.91 5.83 4.10
N VAL A 44 6.20 6.23 3.05
CA VAL A 44 4.73 6.31 3.08
C VAL A 44 4.20 4.93 2.73
N ASP A 45 3.39 4.37 3.61
CA ASP A 45 2.74 3.08 3.42
C ASP A 45 1.25 3.18 3.74
N HIS A 46 0.47 2.21 3.27
CA HIS A 46 -0.95 2.15 3.59
C HIS A 46 -1.17 1.45 4.93
N VAL A 47 -2.00 2.01 5.82
CA VAL A 47 -2.31 1.41 7.13
C VAL A 47 -2.95 0.04 6.93
N ILE A 48 -4.00 -0.01 6.11
CA ILE A 48 -4.63 -1.23 5.60
C ILE A 48 -4.09 -1.48 4.19
N ALA A 49 -3.55 -2.68 3.95
CA ALA A 49 -3.02 -3.05 2.64
C ALA A 49 -4.10 -2.98 1.55
N LEU A 50 -3.76 -2.42 0.38
CA LEU A 50 -4.69 -2.27 -0.74
C LEU A 50 -5.31 -3.60 -1.19
N CYS A 51 -4.50 -4.66 -1.22
CA CYS A 51 -4.93 -6.03 -1.54
C CYS A 51 -5.97 -6.62 -0.57
N ALA A 52 -6.11 -6.03 0.61
CA ALA A 52 -7.01 -6.45 1.67
C ALA A 52 -8.20 -5.46 1.79
N GLY A 53 -8.46 -4.66 0.75
CA GLY A 53 -9.54 -3.68 0.70
C GLY A 53 -9.17 -2.29 1.24
N GLY A 54 -7.89 -2.03 1.52
CA GLY A 54 -7.43 -0.70 1.92
C GLY A 54 -7.66 0.34 0.81
N ALA A 55 -8.09 1.55 1.20
CA ALA A 55 -8.26 2.65 0.26
C ALA A 55 -6.91 3.26 -0.14
N ASP A 56 -6.73 3.58 -1.43
CA ASP A 56 -5.59 4.40 -1.88
C ASP A 56 -5.90 5.88 -1.65
N ARG A 57 -5.90 6.31 -0.39
CA ARG A 57 -6.24 7.66 0.06
C ARG A 57 -5.34 8.10 1.22
N PRO A 58 -5.09 9.41 1.41
CA PRO A 58 -4.30 9.91 2.54
C PRO A 58 -4.80 9.44 3.90
N SER A 59 -6.11 9.26 4.05
CA SER A 59 -6.75 8.73 5.27
C SER A 59 -6.33 7.31 5.64
N ASN A 60 -5.80 6.55 4.69
CA ASN A 60 -5.26 5.20 4.89
C ASN A 60 -3.75 5.18 4.64
N MET A 61 -3.05 6.31 4.73
CA MET A 61 -1.60 6.37 4.61
C MET A 61 -0.96 6.73 5.95
N GLN A 62 0.26 6.24 6.16
CA GLN A 62 1.07 6.55 7.33
C GLN A 62 2.54 6.66 6.96
N TRP A 63 3.28 7.42 7.77
CA TRP A 63 4.73 7.27 7.82
C TRP A 63 5.08 6.02 8.61
N ILE A 64 5.96 5.19 8.04
CA ILE A 64 6.47 3.98 8.68
C ILE A 64 7.99 3.92 8.52
N THR A 65 8.69 3.40 9.52
CA THR A 65 10.15 3.21 9.40
C THR A 65 10.45 2.11 8.38
N ARG A 66 11.66 2.10 7.83
CA ARG A 66 12.08 1.04 6.90
C ARG A 66 12.03 -0.35 7.54
N GLU A 67 12.34 -0.44 8.82
CA GLU A 67 12.33 -1.68 9.58
C GLU A 67 10.90 -2.18 9.80
N ASP A 68 10.02 -1.32 10.31
CA ASP A 68 8.60 -1.64 10.53
C ASP A 68 7.90 -2.00 9.21
N HIS A 69 8.23 -1.30 8.12
CA HIS A 69 7.69 -1.61 6.79
C HIS A 69 8.04 -3.03 6.36
N ARG A 70 9.23 -3.54 6.69
CA ARG A 70 9.61 -4.92 6.39
C ARG A 70 8.74 -5.91 7.16
N PHE A 71 8.53 -5.67 8.46
CA PHE A 71 7.68 -6.54 9.28
C PHE A 71 6.22 -6.50 8.81
N LYS A 72 5.68 -5.30 8.56
CA LYS A 72 4.33 -5.13 8.04
C LYS A 72 4.14 -5.81 6.69
N THR A 73 5.10 -5.68 5.76
CA THR A 73 5.03 -6.38 4.46
C THR A 73 4.87 -7.90 4.62
N LEU A 74 5.55 -8.51 5.59
CA LEU A 74 5.41 -9.95 5.85
C LEU A 74 3.98 -10.32 6.31
N VAL A 75 3.38 -9.49 7.16
CA VAL A 75 2.01 -9.68 7.65
C VAL A 75 1.01 -9.42 6.53
N ASP A 76 1.15 -8.32 5.80
CA ASP A 76 0.27 -7.91 4.70
C ASP A 76 0.20 -8.99 3.62
N VAL A 77 1.33 -9.60 3.25
CA VAL A 77 1.33 -10.70 2.26
C VAL A 77 0.42 -11.85 2.69
N ARG A 78 0.36 -12.16 3.99
CA ARG A 78 -0.53 -13.20 4.51
C ARG A 78 -2.00 -12.76 4.45
N GLU A 79 -2.28 -11.52 4.80
CA GLU A 79 -3.64 -10.97 4.75
C GLU A 79 -4.14 -10.82 3.30
N CYS A 80 -3.30 -10.34 2.38
CA CYS A 80 -3.58 -10.32 0.94
C CYS A 80 -3.96 -11.72 0.42
N ARG A 81 -3.22 -12.76 0.84
CA ARG A 81 -3.50 -14.14 0.42
C ARG A 81 -4.89 -14.59 0.88
N LYS A 82 -5.25 -14.30 2.13
CA LYS A 82 -6.58 -14.60 2.67
C LYS A 82 -7.69 -13.81 1.96
N ALA A 83 -7.47 -12.53 1.68
CA ALA A 83 -8.43 -11.67 0.99
C ALA A 83 -8.76 -12.25 -0.39
N ARG A 84 -7.74 -12.64 -1.18
CA ARG A 84 -7.93 -13.28 -2.48
C ARG A 84 -8.70 -14.61 -2.41
N THR A 85 -8.55 -15.38 -1.33
CA THR A 85 -9.33 -16.61 -1.15
C THR A 85 -10.79 -16.34 -0.83
N LYS A 86 -11.11 -15.24 -0.14
CA LYS A 86 -12.49 -14.85 0.18
C LYS A 86 -13.24 -14.26 -1.01
N GLU A 87 -12.53 -13.68 -1.97
CA GLU A 87 -13.08 -13.12 -3.20
C GLU A 87 -13.19 -14.16 -4.33
N ALA A 88 -12.71 -15.39 -4.12
CA ALA A 88 -12.92 -16.50 -5.05
C ALA A 88 -14.40 -16.93 -5.04
N PRO A 89 -15.04 -17.08 -6.22
CA PRO A 89 -16.46 -17.41 -6.34
C PRO A 89 -16.80 -18.80 -5.78
#